data_AF-A0A5C5ZCL5-F1
#
_entry.id   AF-A0A5C5ZCL5-F1
#
_cell.length_a   1.000
_cell.length_b   1.000
_cell.length_c   1.000
_cell.angle_alpha   90.00
_cell.angle_beta   90.00
_cell.angle_gamma   90.00
#
_symmetry.space_group_name_H-M   'P 1'
#
loop_
_entity.id
_entity.type
_entity.pdbx_description
1 polymer ?
#
loop_
_entity_poly.entity_id
_entity_poly.type
_entity_poly.pdbx_seq_one_letter_code
_entity_poly.pdbx_strand_id
1 'polypeptide(L)'
;MLDFTIHDAWLNSAALEAAGITKDTPDTLPGITYWERDDDGNPTGAAIEIQWMRAYIDMGAWDAEAMVRQSSEELFTIAAHNGTTTILNPGIITPNVKDTHGGMERDFEASMEILAELEKAWCMATMCRAISASSRCREFGDPRGPIQSDRQ
;
A
#
# COMPACT_ATOMS: atom_id res chain seq x y z
N MET A 1 4.96 -17.95 -4.60
CA MET A 1 4.84 -17.60 -6.03
C MET A 1 3.37 -17.49 -6.34
N LEU A 2 2.91 -16.41 -6.98
CA LEU A 2 1.51 -16.24 -7.37
C LEU A 2 1.30 -16.74 -8.79
N ASP A 3 0.10 -17.26 -9.09
CA ASP A 3 -0.29 -17.52 -10.47
C ASP A 3 -0.52 -16.20 -11.22
N PHE A 4 -0.76 -16.28 -12.54
CA PHE A 4 -0.90 -15.09 -13.38
C PHE A 4 -2.21 -14.32 -13.14
N THR A 5 -3.21 -14.96 -12.54
CA THR A 5 -4.47 -14.32 -12.15
C THR A 5 -4.43 -13.76 -10.73
N ILE A 6 -3.44 -14.13 -9.92
CA ILE A 6 -3.27 -13.75 -8.50
C ILE A 6 -4.33 -14.42 -7.60
N HIS A 7 -4.95 -15.50 -8.08
CA HIS A 7 -5.87 -16.31 -7.30
C HIS A 7 -5.12 -17.39 -6.53
N ASP A 8 -4.16 -18.05 -7.16
CA ASP A 8 -3.46 -19.19 -6.58
C ASP A 8 -2.05 -18.81 -6.13
N ALA A 9 -1.52 -19.57 -5.17
CA ALA A 9 -0.12 -19.42 -4.76
C ALA A 9 0.56 -20.77 -4.51
N TRP A 10 1.86 -20.82 -4.81
CA TRP A 10 2.75 -21.88 -4.35
C TRP A 10 3.60 -21.40 -3.18
N LEU A 11 3.56 -22.16 -2.09
CA LEU A 11 4.35 -22.02 -0.87
C LEU A 11 5.33 -23.19 -0.76
N ASN A 12 6.59 -22.90 -0.44
CA ASN A 12 7.57 -23.95 -0.16
C ASN A 12 7.39 -24.50 1.27
N SER A 13 8.12 -25.57 1.62
CA SER A 13 8.04 -26.20 2.94
C SER A 13 8.33 -25.23 4.09
N ALA A 14 9.30 -24.31 3.94
CA ALA A 14 9.61 -23.32 4.98
C ALA A 14 8.46 -22.33 5.20
N ALA A 15 7.77 -21.91 4.13
CA ALA A 15 6.61 -21.03 4.23
C ALA A 15 5.40 -21.75 4.84
N LEU A 16 5.17 -23.02 4.49
CA LEU A 16 4.13 -23.85 5.13
C LEU A 16 4.40 -24.03 6.62
N GLU A 17 5.65 -24.31 7.01
CA GLU A 17 6.07 -24.44 8.40
C GLU A 17 5.87 -23.13 9.17
N ALA A 18 6.35 -22.01 8.63
CA ALA A 18 6.21 -20.69 9.26
C ALA A 18 4.74 -20.26 9.42
N ALA A 19 3.88 -20.61 8.46
CA ALA A 19 2.44 -20.35 8.52
C ALA A 19 1.66 -21.39 9.36
N GLY A 20 2.29 -22.46 9.84
CA GLY A 20 1.61 -23.53 10.58
C GLY A 20 0.63 -24.35 9.74
N ILE A 21 0.84 -24.45 8.42
CA ILE A 21 -0.03 -25.21 7.52
C ILE A 21 0.35 -26.69 7.56
N THR A 22 -0.63 -27.55 7.85
CA THR A 22 -0.46 -28.99 8.00
C THR A 22 -1.57 -29.76 7.27
N LYS A 23 -1.51 -31.09 7.31
CA LYS A 23 -2.59 -31.97 6.83
C LYS A 23 -3.94 -31.69 7.50
N ASP A 24 -3.93 -31.18 8.73
CA ASP A 24 -5.13 -30.92 9.52
C ASP A 24 -5.65 -29.47 9.36
N THR A 25 -4.92 -28.62 8.64
CA THR A 25 -5.38 -27.27 8.32
C THR A 25 -6.60 -27.36 7.41
N PRO A 26 -7.75 -26.77 7.78
CA PRO A 26 -8.96 -26.86 6.97
C PRO A 26 -8.85 -26.00 5.70
N ASP A 27 -9.55 -26.44 4.67
CA ASP A 27 -9.81 -25.63 3.49
C ASP A 27 -10.87 -24.56 3.82
N THR A 28 -10.77 -23.38 3.22
CA THR A 28 -11.77 -22.31 3.45
C THR A 28 -13.14 -22.74 2.90
N LEU A 29 -13.13 -23.36 1.71
CA LEU A 29 -14.33 -23.88 1.06
C LEU A 29 -13.95 -25.11 0.21
N PRO A 30 -14.16 -26.33 0.73
CA PRO A 30 -13.75 -27.57 0.06
C PRO A 30 -14.21 -27.64 -1.40
N GLY A 31 -13.26 -27.92 -2.31
CA GLY A 31 -13.49 -28.02 -3.75
C GLY A 31 -13.57 -26.68 -4.52
N ILE A 32 -13.48 -25.55 -3.84
CA ILE A 32 -13.44 -24.21 -4.46
C ILE A 32 -12.18 -23.47 -4.01
N THR A 33 -12.01 -23.26 -2.71
CA THR A 33 -10.85 -22.60 -2.09
C THR A 33 -10.21 -23.58 -1.10
N TYR A 34 -9.07 -24.17 -1.48
CA TYR A 34 -8.51 -25.33 -0.80
C TYR A 34 -6.99 -25.43 -0.93
N TRP A 35 -6.37 -26.23 -0.06
CA TRP A 35 -4.98 -26.65 -0.24
C TRP A 35 -4.92 -27.89 -1.13
N GLU A 36 -4.12 -27.86 -2.18
CA GLU A 36 -3.82 -29.08 -2.91
C GLU A 36 -3.02 -30.03 -2.00
N ARG A 37 -3.40 -31.30 -1.99
CA ARG A 37 -2.82 -32.33 -1.12
C ARG A 37 -2.38 -33.54 -1.92
N ASP A 38 -1.33 -34.18 -1.42
CA ASP A 38 -0.89 -35.49 -1.91
C ASP A 38 -1.78 -36.63 -1.40
N ASP A 39 -1.45 -37.87 -1.80
CA ASP A 39 -2.20 -39.08 -1.43
C ASP A 39 -2.23 -39.34 0.09
N ASP A 40 -1.25 -38.80 0.84
CA ASP A 40 -1.16 -38.90 2.30
C ASP A 40 -1.89 -37.74 3.02
N GLY A 41 -2.46 -36.80 2.25
CA GLY A 41 -3.18 -35.63 2.74
C GLY A 41 -2.29 -34.44 3.13
N ASN A 42 -0.98 -34.50 2.85
CA ASN A 42 -0.07 -33.40 3.14
C ASN A 42 -0.23 -32.29 2.09
N PRO A 43 -0.16 -31.01 2.49
CA PRO A 43 -0.20 -29.91 1.54
C PRO A 43 1.01 -29.96 0.59
N THR A 44 0.77 -29.90 -0.72
CA THR A 44 1.83 -29.89 -1.76
C THR A 44 2.54 -28.54 -1.87
N GLY A 45 1.98 -27.53 -1.21
CA GLY A 45 2.38 -26.12 -1.30
C GLY A 45 1.49 -25.30 -2.22
N ALA A 46 0.71 -25.93 -3.10
CA ALA A 46 -0.27 -25.21 -3.92
C ALA A 46 -1.53 -24.87 -3.10
N ALA A 47 -1.89 -23.60 -3.11
CA ALA A 47 -3.04 -23.03 -2.43
C ALA A 47 -3.98 -22.44 -3.49
N ILE A 48 -5.17 -23.01 -3.60
CA ILE A 48 -6.13 -22.71 -4.66
C ILE A 48 -7.14 -21.66 -4.19
N GLU A 49 -7.41 -20.71 -5.05
CA GLU A 49 -8.40 -19.65 -4.91
C GLU A 49 -8.31 -18.88 -3.60
N ILE A 50 -7.29 -18.03 -3.49
CA ILE A 50 -6.98 -17.14 -2.36
C ILE A 50 -6.78 -17.86 -1.02
N GLN A 51 -6.73 -19.20 -0.98
CA GLN A 51 -6.48 -19.99 0.24
C GLN A 51 -5.22 -19.54 1.00
N TRP A 52 -4.21 -19.05 0.29
CA TRP A 52 -2.91 -18.65 0.80
C TRP A 52 -2.89 -17.35 1.61
N MET A 53 -3.88 -16.47 1.48
CA MET A 53 -3.83 -15.12 2.06
C MET A 53 -3.61 -15.13 3.57
N ARG A 54 -4.28 -16.04 4.29
CA ARG A 54 -4.10 -16.17 5.74
C ARG A 54 -2.71 -16.71 6.10
N ALA A 55 -2.21 -17.68 5.35
CA ALA A 55 -0.87 -18.22 5.54
C ALA A 55 0.21 -17.14 5.38
N TYR A 56 0.03 -16.19 4.46
CA TYR A 56 0.93 -15.04 4.30
C TYR A 56 1.01 -14.16 5.56
N ILE A 57 -0.13 -13.95 6.23
CA ILE A 57 -0.16 -13.23 7.50
C ILE A 57 0.52 -14.04 8.59
N ASP A 58 0.15 -15.31 8.73
CA ASP A 58 0.62 -16.16 9.83
C ASP A 58 2.13 -16.45 9.74
N MET A 59 2.72 -16.49 8.53
CA MET A 59 4.18 -16.58 8.36
C MET A 59 4.93 -15.25 8.61
N GLY A 60 4.22 -14.16 8.92
CA GLY A 60 4.82 -12.84 9.15
C GLY A 60 5.22 -12.10 7.87
N ALA A 61 4.66 -12.46 6.71
CA ALA A 61 4.97 -11.80 5.44
C ALA A 61 4.10 -10.55 5.17
N TRP A 62 3.27 -10.14 6.13
CA TRP A 62 2.41 -8.96 6.03
C TRP A 62 2.59 -8.04 7.24
N ASP A 63 2.91 -6.78 6.95
CA ASP A 63 2.93 -5.66 7.90
C ASP A 63 2.28 -4.47 7.20
N ALA A 64 1.06 -4.11 7.60
CA ALA A 64 0.30 -3.05 6.95
C ALA A 64 0.97 -1.68 7.10
N GLU A 65 1.51 -1.34 8.27
CA GLU A 65 2.11 -0.04 8.54
C GLU A 65 3.35 0.17 7.68
N ALA A 66 4.22 -0.85 7.60
CA ALA A 66 5.44 -0.78 6.80
C ALA A 66 5.15 -0.92 5.30
N MET A 67 4.42 -1.96 4.89
CA MET A 67 4.30 -2.33 3.48
C MET A 67 3.36 -1.40 2.71
N VAL A 68 2.28 -0.89 3.32
CA VAL A 68 1.41 0.10 2.63
C VAL A 68 2.19 1.37 2.35
N ARG A 69 2.98 1.85 3.31
CA ARG A 69 3.83 3.04 3.13
C ARG A 69 4.85 2.82 2.03
N GLN A 70 5.65 1.77 2.13
CA GLN A 70 6.69 1.44 1.16
C GLN A 70 6.13 1.30 -0.25
N SER A 71 5.02 0.55 -0.40
CA SER A 71 4.36 0.37 -1.69
C SER A 71 3.84 1.68 -2.25
N SER A 72 3.24 2.53 -1.41
CA SER A 72 2.74 3.85 -1.83
C SER A 72 3.88 4.76 -2.30
N GLU A 73 4.96 4.84 -1.52
CA GLU A 73 6.13 5.65 -1.85
C GLU A 73 6.78 5.20 -3.16
N GLU A 74 6.96 3.90 -3.36
CA GLU A 74 7.54 3.34 -4.58
C GLU A 74 6.63 3.58 -5.80
N LEU A 75 5.36 3.17 -5.72
CA LEU A 75 4.42 3.25 -6.85
C LEU A 75 4.12 4.69 -7.25
N PHE A 76 3.96 5.60 -6.29
CA PHE A 76 3.73 7.01 -6.60
C PHE A 76 4.99 7.67 -7.18
N THR A 77 6.18 7.29 -6.72
CA THR A 77 7.45 7.75 -7.31
C THR A 77 7.58 7.29 -8.76
N ILE A 78 7.28 6.03 -9.06
CA ILE A 78 7.30 5.49 -10.42
C ILE A 78 6.28 6.23 -11.29
N ALA A 79 5.06 6.45 -10.79
CA ALA A 79 4.03 7.16 -11.52
C ALA A 79 4.46 8.60 -11.86
N ALA A 80 4.96 9.34 -10.87
CA ALA A 80 5.44 10.72 -11.05
C ALA A 80 6.63 10.78 -12.03
N HIS A 81 7.57 9.84 -11.94
CA HIS A 81 8.71 9.73 -12.85
C HIS A 81 8.26 9.54 -14.31
N ASN A 82 7.14 8.85 -14.52
CA ASN A 82 6.58 8.61 -15.85
C ASN A 82 5.62 9.73 -16.32
N GLY A 83 5.60 10.88 -15.64
CA GLY A 83 4.80 12.04 -16.00
C GLY A 83 3.34 11.99 -15.55
N THR A 84 2.95 11.00 -14.73
CA THR A 84 1.61 10.96 -14.13
C THR A 84 1.47 12.08 -13.10
N THR A 85 0.55 13.00 -13.32
CA THR A 85 0.31 14.16 -12.44
C THR A 85 -0.92 14.01 -11.54
N THR A 86 -1.71 12.95 -11.70
CA THR A 86 -2.92 12.69 -10.90
C THR A 86 -3.22 11.20 -10.87
N ILE A 87 -3.59 10.67 -9.70
CA ILE A 87 -3.96 9.27 -9.48
C ILE A 87 -5.23 9.24 -8.62
N LEU A 88 -6.19 8.39 -8.99
CA LEU A 88 -7.29 7.97 -8.11
C LEU A 88 -6.99 6.54 -7.66
N ASN A 89 -6.82 6.33 -6.36
CA ASN A 89 -6.72 4.99 -5.78
C ASN A 89 -8.06 4.61 -5.11
N PRO A 90 -8.89 3.74 -5.72
CA PRO A 90 -10.23 3.44 -5.21
C PRO A 90 -10.23 2.52 -3.98
N GLY A 91 -9.09 1.91 -3.63
CA GLY A 91 -8.99 1.03 -2.47
C GLY A 91 -7.70 0.24 -2.47
N ILE A 92 -7.49 -0.51 -1.39
CA ILE A 92 -6.37 -1.42 -1.23
C ILE A 92 -6.89 -2.86 -1.14
N ILE A 93 -6.13 -3.81 -1.67
CA ILE A 93 -6.34 -5.24 -1.43
C ILE A 93 -5.18 -5.70 -0.56
N THR A 94 -5.49 -6.35 0.55
CA THR A 94 -4.51 -6.87 1.49
C THR A 94 -4.75 -8.35 1.75
N PRO A 95 -3.76 -9.08 2.29
CA PRO A 95 -3.97 -10.45 2.75
C PRO A 95 -5.11 -10.60 3.77
N ASN A 96 -5.50 -9.53 4.49
CA ASN A 96 -6.65 -9.56 5.39
C ASN A 96 -8.01 -9.39 4.66
N VAL A 97 -8.08 -9.40 3.33
CA VAL A 97 -9.34 -9.16 2.58
C VAL A 97 -10.48 -10.13 2.92
N LYS A 98 -10.17 -11.30 3.50
CA LYS A 98 -11.16 -12.28 3.98
C LYS A 98 -11.50 -12.15 5.46
N ASP A 99 -10.74 -11.36 6.22
CA ASP A 99 -10.94 -11.20 7.65
C ASP A 99 -11.93 -10.07 7.95
N THR A 100 -13.19 -10.45 8.12
CA THR A 100 -14.30 -9.56 8.53
C THR A 100 -14.37 -9.34 10.05
N HIS A 101 -13.32 -9.69 10.80
CA HIS A 101 -13.27 -9.59 12.26
C HIS A 101 -12.20 -8.59 12.73
N GLY A 102 -11.96 -7.53 11.95
CA GLY A 102 -11.05 -6.44 12.30
C GLY A 102 -9.73 -6.45 11.54
N GLY A 103 -9.37 -7.54 10.85
CA GLY A 103 -8.12 -7.61 10.08
C GLY A 103 -8.12 -6.63 8.91
N MET A 104 -9.17 -6.67 8.08
CA MET A 104 -9.31 -5.76 6.97
C MET A 104 -9.41 -4.30 7.45
N GLU A 105 -10.18 -4.07 8.52
CA GLU A 105 -10.40 -2.74 9.09
C GLU A 105 -9.10 -2.10 9.56
N ARG A 106 -8.24 -2.86 10.26
CA ARG A 106 -6.92 -2.36 10.70
C ARG A 106 -6.02 -1.97 9.53
N ASP A 107 -6.02 -2.75 8.45
CA ASP A 107 -5.22 -2.41 7.26
C ASP A 107 -5.72 -1.12 6.58
N PHE A 108 -7.04 -0.91 6.57
CA PHE A 108 -7.63 0.34 6.09
C PHE A 108 -7.30 1.53 6.99
N GLU A 109 -7.38 1.36 8.30
CA GLU A 109 -6.99 2.39 9.28
C GLU A 109 -5.53 2.82 9.08
N ALA A 110 -4.60 1.86 9.00
CA ALA A 110 -3.19 2.13 8.73
C ALA A 110 -3.00 2.91 7.41
N SER A 111 -3.73 2.53 6.36
CA SER A 111 -3.67 3.23 5.07
C SER A 111 -4.16 4.68 5.16
N MET A 112 -5.26 4.91 5.88
CA MET A 112 -5.82 6.25 6.07
C MET A 112 -4.92 7.13 6.94
N GLU A 113 -4.28 6.56 7.96
CA GLU A 113 -3.29 7.26 8.78
C GLU A 113 -2.08 7.71 7.95
N ILE A 114 -1.53 6.81 7.12
CA ILE A 114 -0.43 7.14 6.20
C ILE A 114 -0.83 8.28 5.26
N LEU A 115 -2.03 8.25 4.69
CA LEU A 115 -2.52 9.32 3.81
C LEU A 115 -2.68 10.65 4.56
N ALA A 116 -3.22 10.63 5.78
CA ALA A 116 -3.37 11.83 6.60
C ALA A 116 -2.01 12.44 6.98
N GLU A 117 -0.99 11.62 7.23
CA GLU A 117 0.38 12.08 7.44
C GLU A 117 0.98 12.72 6.20
N LEU A 118 0.81 12.08 5.03
CA LEU A 118 1.29 12.62 3.76
C LEU A 118 0.64 13.96 3.43
N GLU A 119 -0.67 14.10 3.65
CA GLU A 119 -1.39 15.37 3.49
C GLU A 119 -0.80 16.47 4.39
N LYS A 120 -0.58 16.18 5.67
CA LYS A 120 0.04 17.12 6.62
C LYS A 120 1.46 17.50 6.18
N ALA A 121 2.26 16.52 5.78
CA ALA A 121 3.63 16.74 5.34
C ALA A 121 3.67 17.61 4.06
N TRP A 122 2.78 17.37 3.10
CA TRP A 122 2.65 18.15 1.89
C TRP A 122 2.15 19.57 2.15
N CYS A 123 1.16 19.73 3.03
CA CYS A 123 0.69 21.04 3.47
C CYS A 123 1.84 21.83 4.10
N MET A 124 2.62 21.21 4.98
CA MET A 124 3.78 21.83 5.60
C MET A 124 4.91 22.13 4.60
N ALA A 125 5.21 21.23 3.67
CA ALA A 125 6.22 21.46 2.64
C ALA A 125 5.80 22.62 1.69
N THR A 126 4.52 22.69 1.33
CA THR A 126 3.96 23.78 0.52
C THR A 126 3.98 25.09 1.29
N MET A 127 3.63 25.07 2.57
CA MET A 127 3.68 26.24 3.45
C MET A 127 5.11 26.74 3.67
N CYS A 128 6.08 25.85 3.93
CA CYS A 128 7.50 26.20 4.02
C CYS A 128 8.07 26.70 2.69
N ARG A 129 7.64 26.15 1.54
CA ARG A 129 8.01 26.68 0.21
C ARG A 129 7.39 28.06 -0.03
N ALA A 130 6.14 28.29 0.37
CA ALA A 130 5.50 29.61 0.28
C ALA A 130 6.17 30.64 1.22
N ILE A 131 6.55 30.25 2.43
CA ILE A 131 7.27 31.10 3.40
C ILE A 131 8.71 31.37 2.96
N SER A 132 9.41 30.38 2.39
CA SER A 132 10.77 30.54 1.88
C SER A 132 10.85 31.21 0.51
N ALA A 133 9.75 31.20 -0.26
CA ALA A 133 9.57 32.03 -1.44
C ALA A 133 9.22 33.48 -1.05
N SER A 134 8.40 33.68 -0.01
CA SER A 134 8.05 35.02 0.47
C SER A 134 9.22 35.70 1.19
N SER A 135 10.12 34.95 1.86
CA SER A 135 11.36 35.51 2.43
C SER A 135 12.43 35.84 1.38
N ARG A 136 12.39 35.20 0.19
CA ARG A 136 13.20 35.57 -0.98
C ARG A 136 12.63 36.72 -1.81
N CYS A 137 11.40 37.16 -1.51
CA CYS A 137 10.74 38.27 -2.22
C CYS A 137 11.16 39.66 -1.69
N ARG A 138 12.18 39.77 -0.83
CA ARG A 138 12.67 41.07 -0.32
C ARG A 138 13.87 41.67 -1.08
N GLU A 139 14.41 41.00 -2.10
CA GLU A 139 15.57 41.53 -2.84
C GLU A 139 15.32 41.88 -4.31
N PHE A 140 14.10 41.69 -4.84
CA PHE A 140 13.73 42.28 -6.12
C PHE A 140 13.00 43.61 -5.89
N GLY A 141 13.73 44.71 -6.10
CA GLY A 141 13.18 46.05 -6.12
C GLY A 141 11.97 46.14 -7.05
N ASP A 142 10.97 46.89 -6.61
CA ASP A 142 9.74 47.17 -7.35
C ASP A 142 10.07 47.68 -8.77
N PRO A 143 9.66 46.98 -9.85
CA PRO A 143 9.86 47.46 -11.22
C PRO A 143 8.98 48.67 -11.57
N ARG A 144 8.12 49.12 -10.65
CA ARG A 144 7.31 50.33 -10.80
C ARG A 144 7.91 51.44 -9.95
N GLY A 145 8.77 52.25 -10.57
CA GLY A 145 9.18 53.53 -10.02
C GLY A 145 7.98 54.41 -9.66
N PRO A 146 8.16 55.41 -8.78
CA PRO A 146 7.06 56.21 -8.26
C PRO A 146 6.31 56.93 -9.40
N ILE A 147 4.99 56.80 -9.40
CA ILE A 147 4.09 57.51 -10.31
C ILE A 147 4.21 59.01 -10.01
N GLN A 148 4.86 59.75 -10.90
CA GLN A 148 4.86 61.21 -10.87
C GLN A 148 3.48 61.72 -11.29
N SER A 149 2.81 62.43 -10.39
CA SER A 149 1.55 63.11 -10.68
C SER A 149 1.83 64.48 -11.30
N ASP A 150 1.81 64.57 -12.63
CA ASP A 150 1.75 65.86 -13.31
C ASP A 150 0.28 66.27 -13.47
N ARG A 151 -0.12 67.28 -12.69
CA ARG A 151 -1.30 68.11 -12.99
C ARG A 151 -0.88 69.18 -14.00
N GLN A 152 -1.63 69.29 -15.10
CA GLN A 152 -1.95 70.57 -15.72
C GLN A 152 -3.47 70.74 -15.70
#